data_AF-A0A662CU94-F1
#
_entry.id   AF-A0A662CU94-F1
#
_cell.length_a   1.000
_cell.length_b   1.000
_cell.length_c   1.000
_cell.angle_alpha   90.00
_cell.angle_beta   90.00
_cell.angle_gamma   90.00
#
_symmetry.space_group_name_H-M   'P 1'
#
loop_
_entity.id
_entity.type
_entity.pdbx_description
1 polymer ?
#
loop_
_entity_poly.entity_id
_entity_poly.type
_entity_poly.pdbx_seq_one_letter_code
_entity_poly.pdbx_strand_id
1 'polypeptide(L)' 'CHELRINDENLTWRIIYRIYTDMILILEVFEKKTSKTPKSIIDVSKQRIKIYEKDIKGWKK' A
#
# COMPACT_ATOMS: atom_id res chain seq x y z
N CYS A 1 1.23 0.45 -8.67
CA CYS A 1 0.85 -0.07 -7.34
C CYS A 1 0.19 -1.41 -7.53
N HIS A 2 0.50 -2.35 -6.65
CA HIS A 2 0.05 -3.73 -6.72
C HIS A 2 -0.76 -4.06 -5.48
N GLU A 3 -1.60 -5.09 -5.59
CA GLU A 3 -2.38 -5.64 -4.49
C GLU A 3 -1.99 -7.10 -4.31
N LEU A 4 -1.62 -7.49 -3.09
CA LEU A 4 -1.49 -8.88 -2.68
C LEU A 4 -2.73 -9.26 -1.89
N ARG A 5 -3.31 -10.42 -2.20
CA ARG A 5 -4.44 -10.99 -1.44
C ARG A 5 -3.95 -12.18 -0.64
N ILE A 6 -4.23 -12.17 0.65
CA ILE A 6 -3.92 -13.25 1.58
C ILE A 6 -5.24 -13.77 2.12
N ASN A 7 -5.53 -15.04 1.88
CA ASN A 7 -6.65 -15.72 2.52
C ASN A 7 -6.19 -16.20 3.90
N ASP A 8 -6.92 -15.80 4.93
CA ASP A 8 -6.79 -16.22 6.32
C ASP A 8 -7.99 -17.14 6.66
N GLU A 9 -8.08 -17.65 7.89
CA GLU A 9 -9.14 -18.60 8.26
C GLU A 9 -10.55 -18.07 7.98
N ASN A 10 -10.84 -16.85 8.42
CA ASN A 10 -12.19 -16.26 8.33
C ASN A 10 -12.25 -15.01 7.44
N LEU A 11 -11.11 -14.52 6.95
CA LEU A 11 -11.00 -13.22 6.31
C LEU A 11 -10.09 -13.29 5.08
N THR A 12 -10.28 -12.36 4.15
CA THR A 12 -9.30 -12.10 3.08
C THR A 12 -8.67 -10.74 3.32
N TRP A 13 -7.36 -10.70 3.47
CA TRP A 13 -6.58 -9.46 3.60
C TRP A 13 -6.14 -8.97 2.23
N ARG A 14 -6.16 -7.64 2.04
CA ARG A 14 -5.57 -6.93 0.90
C ARG A 14 -4.41 -6.08 1.40
N ILE A 15 -3.24 -6.32 0.82
CA ILE A 15 -2.03 -5.52 1.04
C ILE A 15 -1.78 -4.72 -0.22
N ILE A 16 -1.86 -3.39 -0.14
CA ILE A 16 -1.46 -2.49 -1.21
C ILE A 16 0.02 -2.20 -1.03
N TYR A 17 0.80 -2.36 -2.08
CA TYR A 17 2.23 -2.12 -2.03
C TYR A 17 2.78 -1.53 -3.33
N ARG A 18 3.99 -0.98 -3.23
CA ARG A 18 4.78 -0.50 -4.36
C ARG A 18 6.16 -1.13 -4.32
N ILE A 19 6.61 -1.60 -5.48
CA ILE A 19 7.94 -2.18 -5.65
C ILE A 19 8.88 -1.05 -6.11
N TYR A 20 10.04 -0.97 -5.46
CA TYR A 20 11.23 -0.25 -5.91
C TYR A 20 12.34 -1.29 -6.19
N THR A 21 13.47 -0.84 -6.73
CA THR A 21 14.58 -1.72 -7.13
C THR A 21 15.17 -2.52 -5.97
N ASP A 22 15.15 -1.98 -4.77
CA ASP A 22 15.83 -2.45 -3.56
C ASP A 22 14.88 -2.69 -2.38
N MET A 23 13.58 -2.43 -2.55
CA MET A 23 12.61 -2.53 -1.47
C MET A 23 11.17 -2.66 -1.94
N ILE A 24 10.31 -3.13 -1.02
CA ILE A 24 8.85 -3.12 -1.17
C ILE A 24 8.27 -2.19 -0.13
N LEU A 25 7.59 -1.14 -0.57
CA LEU A 25 6.86 -0.22 0.29
C LEU A 25 5.43 -0.72 0.49
N ILE A 26 5.11 -1.16 1.71
CA ILE A 26 3.75 -1.47 2.11
C ILE A 26 3.01 -0.14 2.31
N LEU A 27 1.91 0.04 1.56
CA LEU A 27 1.14 1.27 1.53
C LEU A 27 -0.10 1.18 2.39
N GLU A 28 -0.82 0.06 2.42
CA GLU A 28 -1.96 -0.12 3.32
C GLU A 28 -2.30 -1.61 3.45
N VAL A 29 -2.78 -2.03 4.62
CA VAL A 29 -3.28 -3.38 4.88
C VAL A 29 -4.70 -3.29 5.40
N PHE A 30 -5.64 -3.98 4.75
CA PHE A 30 -7.04 -3.93 5.14
C PHE A 30 -7.78 -5.22 4.81
N GLU A 31 -8.80 -5.52 5.61
CA GLU A 31 -9.74 -6.61 5.36
C GLU A 31 -10.60 -6.33 4.12
N LYS A 32 -10.76 -7.32 3.25
CA LYS A 32 -11.60 -7.22 2.05
C LYS A 32 -13.08 -7.31 2.42
N LYS A 33 -13.70 -6.16 2.65
CA LYS A 33 -15.15 -6.03 2.84
C LYS A 33 -15.94 -5.90 1.53
N THR A 34 -15.29 -5.50 0.45
CA THR A 34 -15.93 -5.22 -0.85
C THR A 34 -15.11 -5.75 -2.03
N SER A 35 -15.72 -5.89 -3.20
CA SER A 35 -15.03 -6.36 -4.41
C SER A 35 -14.00 -5.34 -4.93
N LYS A 36 -14.34 -4.05 -4.93
CA LYS A 36 -13.45 -2.97 -5.37
C LYS A 36 -12.72 -2.35 -4.18
N THR A 37 -11.47 -1.94 -4.38
CA THR A 37 -10.71 -1.22 -3.36
C THR A 37 -11.39 0.12 -3.06
N PRO A 38 -11.70 0.43 -1.78
CA PRO A 38 -12.34 1.69 -1.42
C PRO A 38 -11.49 2.90 -1.83
N LYS A 39 -12.16 3.99 -2.23
CA LYS A 39 -11.47 5.24 -2.63
C LYS A 39 -10.57 5.79 -1.52
N SER A 40 -11.01 5.70 -0.27
CA SER A 40 -10.22 6.13 0.89
C SER A 40 -8.87 5.43 0.99
N ILE A 41 -8.81 4.12 0.72
CA ILE A 41 -7.57 3.34 0.70
C ILE A 41 -6.63 3.80 -0.42
N ILE A 42 -7.20 4.09 -1.60
CA ILE A 42 -6.43 4.61 -2.74
C ILE A 42 -5.81 5.97 -2.39
N ASP A 43 -6.60 6.86 -1.78
CA ASP A 43 -6.16 8.21 -1.43
C ASP A 43 -5.08 8.18 -0.34
N VAL A 44 -5.25 7.35 0.70
CA VAL A 44 -4.21 7.11 1.72
C VAL A 44 -2.93 6.54 1.11
N SER A 45 -3.04 5.57 0.20
CA SER A 45 -1.87 4.98 -0.48
C SER A 45 -1.10 6.04 -1.28
N LYS A 46 -1.80 6.92 -2.00
CA LYS A 46 -1.18 8.04 -2.75
C LYS A 46 -0.47 9.02 -1.80
N GLN A 47 -1.08 9.33 -0.66
CA GLN A 47 -0.48 10.21 0.34
C GLN A 47 0.80 9.61 0.91
N ARG A 48 0.78 8.31 1.28
CA ARG A 48 1.95 7.61 1.83
C ARG A 48 3.12 7.54 0.83
N ILE A 49 2.83 7.33 -0.46
CA ILE A 49 3.86 7.42 -1.52
C ILE A 49 4.53 8.80 -1.53
N LYS A 50 3.74 9.89 -1.51
CA LYS A 50 4.29 11.26 -1.56
C LYS A 50 5.17 11.57 -0.36
N ILE A 51 4.77 11.12 0.83
CA ILE A 51 5.57 11.28 2.07
C ILE A 51 6.89 10.52 1.90
N TYR A 52 6.83 9.25 1.51
CA TYR A 52 8.01 8.43 1.32
C TYR A 52 8.99 9.03 0.29
N GLU A 53 8.49 9.47 -0.87
CA GLU A 53 9.30 10.12 -1.91
C GLU A 53 9.95 11.43 -1.42
N LYS A 54 9.27 12.19 -0.55
CA LYS A 54 9.82 13.39 0.09
C LYS A 54 10.95 13.00 1.05
N ASP A 55 10.76 11.98 1.87
CA ASP A 55 11.70 11.57 2.89
C ASP A 55 12.99 10.99 2.29
N ILE A 56 12.90 10.17 1.23
CA ILE A 56 14.10 9.69 0.51
C ILE A 56 14.86 10.86 -0.14
N LYS A 57 14.15 11.82 -0.74
CA LYS A 57 14.82 13.00 -1.34
C LYS A 57 15.54 13.83 -0.28
N GLY A 58 15.00 13.90 0.93
CA GLY A 58 15.64 14.52 2.08
C GLY A 58 16.89 13.77 2.53
N TRP A 59 16.90 12.43 2.48
CA TRP A 59 18.06 11.61 2.84
C TRP A 59 19.23 11.71 1.84
N LYS A 60 18.94 12.02 0.56
CA LYS A 60 19.98 12.21 -0.48
C LYS A 60 20.63 13.59 -0.49
N LYS A 61 20.28 14.49 0.45
CA LYS A 61 20.93 15.79 0.66
C LYS A 61 21.93 15.70 1.79
#